data_AF-A0A7E4VHQ8-F1
#
_entry.id   AF-A0A7E4VHQ8-F1
#
_cell.length_a   1.000
_cell.length_b   1.000
_cell.length_c   1.000
_cell.angle_alpha   90.00
_cell.angle_beta   90.00
_cell.angle_gamma   90.00
#
_symmetry.space_group_name_H-M   'P 1'
#
loop_
_entity.id
_entity.type
_entity.pdbx_description
1 polymer ?
#
loop_
_entity_poly.entity_id
_entity_poly.type
_entity_poly.pdbx_seq_one_letter_code
_entity_poly.pdbx_strand_id
1 'polypeptide(L)'
;MAFDNLSLSLDNVQSTSLDAARREAELALEISARNTAGNLKMDVLMVADHTLFEAFFELQHGHHDKGYFAASAYLEATFQQMEHIFAKQQFFGKHKIDLRYSGALVIQEARDCPLKHVFYGEAGQTIGNSTFDNIGEGDSRLFWSINATKALNSLIHWRRLHMDVLPKHDHIVFITKFDLIADNGDSGTQGLAYVANACGLAPISVVEDVGGLTTAKIACHEIGHNLGAPHDGEFDDCDPRENFMMAPSASATTNSRVFANGFTFSECSIHYIEKYLSRTNSSCLTAHVKKTPPEKRHIYRSPYTQEPVRKLKLGEQFGISKQCQIAFAPHYGECTHSGYTFISPDPCRRLWCKNRLLGRRALCETKSYIPMADGTECAKGKWCLAGACVANPYYDPEEGCEDINDHYCREKYSPSTMKIFCARKSFAAICCRQCKKYNQYIYDKYRDAEKRFRKKKVPPRMIKPVPTYRVADDNLTNTTFFNEF
;
A
#
# COMPACT_ATOMS: atom_id res chain seq x y z
N MET A 1 -66.55 -30.71 19.76
CA MET A 1 -65.36 -31.20 19.02
C MET A 1 -64.72 -30.03 18.28
N ALA A 2 -63.90 -29.21 18.95
CA ALA A 2 -63.09 -28.16 18.31
C ALA A 2 -62.17 -27.47 19.33
N PHE A 3 -61.30 -28.21 20.05
CA PHE A 3 -60.21 -27.58 20.83
C PHE A 3 -58.89 -28.36 20.84
N ASP A 4 -58.81 -29.58 20.27
CA ASP A 4 -57.59 -30.40 20.32
C ASP A 4 -56.64 -30.29 19.11
N ASN A 5 -56.94 -29.43 18.11
CA ASN A 5 -56.15 -29.33 16.88
C ASN A 5 -55.20 -28.12 16.81
N LEU A 6 -55.13 -27.27 17.84
CA LEU A 6 -54.24 -26.09 17.85
C LEU A 6 -52.90 -26.30 18.59
N SER A 7 -52.78 -27.26 19.52
CA SER A 7 -51.49 -27.51 20.20
C SER A 7 -50.50 -28.27 19.31
N LEU A 8 -50.99 -29.21 18.51
CA LEU A 8 -50.18 -30.02 17.59
C LEU A 8 -49.51 -29.21 16.46
N SER A 9 -50.03 -28.02 16.12
CA SER A 9 -49.40 -27.15 15.11
C SER A 9 -48.33 -26.24 15.71
N LEU A 10 -48.49 -25.78 16.96
CA LEU A 10 -47.49 -24.99 17.68
C LEU A 10 -46.26 -25.82 18.04
N ASP A 11 -46.46 -27.06 18.49
CA ASP A 11 -45.36 -27.98 18.84
C ASP A 11 -44.54 -28.37 17.59
N ASN A 12 -45.19 -28.52 16.42
CA ASN A 12 -44.51 -28.79 15.15
C ASN A 12 -43.76 -27.57 14.59
N VAL A 13 -44.27 -26.35 14.80
CA VAL A 13 -43.59 -25.11 14.42
C VAL A 13 -42.39 -24.83 15.35
N GLN A 14 -42.52 -25.12 16.65
CA GLN A 14 -41.41 -25.03 17.60
C GLN A 14 -40.35 -26.10 17.37
N SER A 15 -40.73 -27.35 17.06
CA SER A 15 -39.76 -28.43 16.77
C SER A 15 -38.98 -28.17 15.48
N THR A 16 -39.65 -27.70 14.42
CA THR A 16 -39.00 -27.32 13.16
C THR A 16 -38.08 -26.11 13.31
N SER A 17 -38.44 -25.15 14.16
CA SER A 17 -37.58 -24.00 14.54
C SER A 17 -36.34 -24.41 15.33
N LEU A 18 -36.51 -25.29 16.34
CA LEU A 18 -35.41 -25.84 17.13
C LEU A 18 -34.47 -26.72 16.28
N ASP A 19 -35.00 -27.52 15.37
CA ASP A 19 -34.21 -28.34 14.46
C ASP A 19 -33.48 -27.51 13.39
N ALA A 20 -34.04 -26.36 12.98
CA ALA A 20 -33.35 -25.40 12.13
C ALA A 20 -32.20 -24.72 12.88
N ALA A 21 -32.45 -24.23 14.10
CA ALA A 21 -31.43 -23.62 14.95
C ALA A 21 -30.29 -24.60 15.30
N ARG A 22 -30.62 -25.87 15.54
CA ARG A 22 -29.63 -26.92 15.81
C ARG A 22 -28.78 -27.23 14.58
N ARG A 23 -29.39 -27.30 13.39
CA ARG A 23 -28.65 -27.47 12.13
C ARG A 23 -27.76 -26.28 11.81
N GLU A 24 -28.22 -25.06 12.09
CA GLU A 24 -27.39 -23.85 11.97
C GLU A 24 -26.21 -23.88 12.95
N ALA A 25 -26.42 -24.32 14.19
CA ALA A 25 -25.36 -24.45 15.18
C ALA A 25 -24.34 -25.54 14.81
N GLU A 26 -24.79 -26.69 14.32
CA GLU A 26 -23.91 -27.77 13.82
C GLU A 26 -23.11 -27.32 12.59
N LEU A 27 -23.74 -26.61 11.65
CA LEU A 27 -23.06 -26.03 10.49
C LEU A 27 -22.06 -24.93 10.90
N ALA A 28 -22.39 -24.10 11.88
CA ALA A 28 -21.48 -23.09 12.42
C ALA A 28 -20.26 -23.74 13.09
N LEU A 29 -20.46 -24.82 13.84
CA LEU A 29 -19.36 -25.61 14.42
C LEU A 29 -18.48 -26.25 13.34
N GLU A 30 -19.06 -26.82 12.29
CA GLU A 30 -18.29 -27.35 11.15
C GLU A 30 -17.49 -26.26 10.44
N ILE A 31 -18.08 -25.08 10.23
CA ILE A 31 -17.42 -23.95 9.55
C ILE A 31 -16.32 -23.39 10.43
N SER A 32 -16.56 -23.20 11.72
CA SER A 32 -15.53 -22.81 12.69
C SER A 32 -14.38 -23.83 12.72
N ALA A 33 -14.67 -25.14 12.72
CA ALA A 33 -13.67 -26.19 12.67
C ALA A 33 -12.87 -26.19 11.33
N ARG A 34 -13.51 -25.87 10.20
CA ARG A 34 -12.81 -25.73 8.90
C ARG A 34 -11.94 -24.47 8.85
N ASN A 35 -12.43 -23.36 9.41
CA ASN A 35 -11.74 -22.07 9.38
C ASN A 35 -10.54 -22.05 10.32
N THR A 36 -10.58 -22.87 11.36
CA THR A 36 -9.44 -23.19 12.24
C THR A 36 -8.54 -24.30 11.68
N ALA A 37 -8.85 -24.88 10.52
CA ALA A 37 -8.06 -25.94 9.88
C ALA A 37 -7.40 -25.52 8.55
N GLY A 38 -7.93 -24.51 7.84
CA GLY A 38 -7.46 -24.07 6.53
C GLY A 38 -6.93 -22.62 6.48
N ASN A 39 -6.34 -22.23 5.35
CA ASN A 39 -6.04 -20.83 5.05
C ASN A 39 -7.28 -20.19 4.41
N LEU A 40 -7.73 -19.06 4.95
CA LEU A 40 -8.82 -18.26 4.42
C LEU A 40 -8.33 -17.49 3.20
N LYS A 41 -9.20 -17.27 2.21
CA LYS A 41 -8.86 -16.54 0.98
C LYS A 41 -9.95 -15.53 0.66
N MET A 42 -9.56 -14.38 0.13
CA MET A 42 -10.48 -13.36 -0.36
C MET A 42 -9.99 -12.86 -1.72
N ASP A 43 -10.77 -13.10 -2.76
CA ASP A 43 -10.55 -12.58 -4.10
C ASP A 43 -11.01 -11.11 -4.14
N VAL A 44 -10.08 -10.18 -4.36
CA VAL A 44 -10.36 -8.74 -4.38
C VAL A 44 -10.25 -8.20 -5.79
N LEU A 45 -11.31 -7.57 -6.28
CA LEU A 45 -11.32 -6.79 -7.51
C LEU A 45 -11.09 -5.31 -7.17
N MET A 46 -10.04 -4.72 -7.76
CA MET A 46 -9.77 -3.30 -7.62
C MET A 46 -10.48 -2.53 -8.74
N VAL A 47 -11.24 -1.50 -8.39
CA VAL A 47 -11.97 -0.69 -9.37
C VAL A 47 -11.59 0.78 -9.21
N ALA A 48 -11.19 1.42 -10.29
CA ALA A 48 -11.04 2.87 -10.39
C ALA A 48 -12.27 3.43 -11.09
N ASP A 49 -12.89 4.43 -10.49
CA ASP A 49 -13.95 5.19 -11.14
C ASP A 49 -13.39 6.16 -12.21
N HIS A 50 -14.30 6.88 -12.87
CA HIS A 50 -13.93 7.87 -13.87
C HIS A 50 -13.06 9.00 -13.30
N THR A 51 -13.35 9.47 -12.08
CA THR A 51 -12.59 10.60 -11.50
C THR A 51 -11.14 10.22 -11.19
N LEU A 52 -10.89 8.98 -10.75
CA LEU A 52 -9.54 8.46 -10.58
C LEU A 52 -8.83 8.27 -11.93
N PHE A 53 -9.54 7.78 -12.96
CA PHE A 53 -8.99 7.72 -14.31
C PHE A 53 -8.59 9.10 -14.84
N GLU A 54 -9.45 10.11 -14.71
CA GLU A 54 -9.18 11.49 -15.13
C GLU A 54 -7.94 12.06 -14.44
N ALA A 55 -7.77 11.81 -13.14
CA ALA A 55 -6.57 12.23 -12.42
C ALA A 55 -5.28 11.64 -13.06
N PHE A 56 -5.28 10.35 -13.40
CA PHE A 56 -4.12 9.74 -14.09
C PHE A 56 -4.00 10.17 -15.55
N PHE A 57 -5.10 10.44 -16.24
CA PHE A 57 -5.10 11.00 -17.59
C PHE A 57 -4.41 12.37 -17.62
N GLU A 58 -4.71 13.25 -16.66
CA GLU A 58 -4.05 14.55 -16.50
C GLU A 58 -2.55 14.40 -16.17
N LEU A 59 -2.21 13.50 -15.24
CA LEU A 59 -0.81 13.21 -14.89
C LEU A 59 0.01 12.68 -16.07
N GLN A 60 -0.66 12.06 -17.04
CA GLN A 60 -0.05 11.59 -18.29
C GLN A 60 -0.24 12.59 -19.44
N HIS A 61 -0.48 13.87 -19.14
CA HIS A 61 -0.60 14.95 -20.12
C HIS A 61 -1.66 14.70 -21.20
N GLY A 62 -2.78 14.08 -20.83
CA GLY A 62 -3.88 13.79 -21.73
C GLY A 62 -3.64 12.61 -22.67
N HIS A 63 -2.60 11.80 -22.44
CA HIS A 63 -2.41 10.55 -23.17
C HIS A 63 -3.31 9.46 -22.59
N HIS A 64 -4.43 9.21 -23.26
CA HIS A 64 -5.47 8.26 -22.85
C HIS A 64 -4.91 6.88 -22.41
N ASP A 65 -4.20 6.18 -23.30
CA ASP A 65 -3.67 4.84 -22.99
C ASP A 65 -2.69 4.86 -21.82
N LYS A 66 -1.84 5.89 -21.74
CA LYS A 66 -0.90 6.04 -20.62
C LYS A 66 -1.64 6.28 -19.31
N GLY A 67 -2.70 7.08 -19.34
CA GLY A 67 -3.57 7.31 -18.18
C GLY A 67 -4.21 6.01 -17.69
N TYR A 68 -4.76 5.23 -18.62
CA TYR A 68 -5.33 3.91 -18.32
C TYR A 68 -4.30 2.97 -17.68
N PHE A 69 -3.12 2.82 -18.29
CA PHE A 69 -2.07 1.95 -17.75
C PHE A 69 -1.54 2.45 -16.41
N ALA A 70 -1.41 3.76 -16.22
CA ALA A 70 -0.97 4.34 -14.95
C ALA A 70 -2.01 4.11 -13.84
N ALA A 71 -3.30 4.31 -14.12
CA ALA A 71 -4.38 4.01 -13.17
C ALA A 71 -4.43 2.52 -12.82
N SER A 72 -4.33 1.63 -13.82
CA SER A 72 -4.29 0.19 -13.59
C SER A 72 -3.08 -0.24 -12.75
N ALA A 73 -1.90 0.31 -13.03
CA ALA A 73 -0.69 0.04 -12.25
C ALA A 73 -0.81 0.56 -10.81
N TYR A 74 -1.47 1.71 -10.63
CA TYR A 74 -1.75 2.27 -9.31
C TYR A 74 -2.69 1.37 -8.49
N LEU A 75 -3.77 0.86 -9.11
CA LEU A 75 -4.68 -0.10 -8.46
C LEU A 75 -3.96 -1.39 -8.05
N GLU A 76 -3.14 -1.96 -8.95
CA GLU A 76 -2.37 -3.17 -8.64
C GLU A 76 -1.38 -2.92 -7.49
N ALA A 77 -0.63 -1.81 -7.55
CA ALA A 77 0.33 -1.47 -6.50
C ALA A 77 -0.35 -1.18 -5.15
N THR A 78 -1.56 -0.58 -5.17
CA THR A 78 -2.39 -0.39 -3.97
C THR A 78 -2.81 -1.73 -3.39
N PHE A 79 -3.30 -2.67 -4.21
CA PHE A 79 -3.63 -4.03 -3.78
C PHE A 79 -2.43 -4.75 -3.18
N GLN A 80 -1.24 -4.66 -3.78
CA GLN A 80 -0.03 -5.29 -3.26
C GLN A 80 0.32 -4.79 -1.85
N GLN A 81 0.06 -3.51 -1.58
CA GLN A 81 0.21 -2.96 -0.22
C GLN A 81 -0.82 -3.55 0.75
N MET A 82 -2.07 -3.69 0.32
CA MET A 82 -3.10 -4.36 1.11
C MET A 82 -2.76 -5.82 1.42
N GLU A 83 -2.30 -6.58 0.42
CA GLU A 83 -1.81 -7.95 0.58
C GLU A 83 -0.69 -8.01 1.61
N HIS A 84 0.27 -7.09 1.56
CA HIS A 84 1.38 -7.04 2.51
C HIS A 84 0.92 -6.72 3.94
N ILE A 85 -0.09 -5.86 4.10
CA ILE A 85 -0.70 -5.53 5.38
C ILE A 85 -1.43 -6.75 5.95
N PHE A 86 -2.31 -7.39 5.17
CA PHE A 86 -3.08 -8.56 5.61
C PHE A 86 -2.19 -9.79 5.88
N ALA A 87 -1.11 -9.98 5.12
CA ALA A 87 -0.18 -11.10 5.30
C ALA A 87 0.54 -11.11 6.67
N LYS A 88 0.57 -9.97 7.37
CA LYS A 88 1.15 -9.85 8.72
C LYS A 88 0.15 -10.17 9.82
N GLN A 89 -1.15 -10.19 9.52
CA GLN A 89 -2.19 -10.42 10.51
C GLN A 89 -2.33 -11.92 10.79
N GLN A 90 -2.74 -12.25 12.02
CA GLN A 90 -2.99 -13.62 12.44
C GLN A 90 -4.37 -13.69 13.08
N PHE A 91 -5.11 -14.72 12.69
CA PHE A 91 -6.44 -15.05 13.19
C PHE A 91 -6.40 -16.47 13.74
N PHE A 92 -7.19 -16.76 14.77
CA PHE A 92 -7.19 -18.01 15.52
C PHE A 92 -5.77 -18.45 15.92
N GLY A 93 -4.94 -17.48 16.30
CA GLY A 93 -3.54 -17.65 16.73
C GLY A 93 -2.50 -18.02 15.65
N LYS A 94 -2.91 -18.41 14.44
CA LYS A 94 -1.95 -18.84 13.38
C LYS A 94 -2.45 -18.72 11.93
N HIS A 95 -3.75 -18.59 11.72
CA HIS A 95 -4.37 -18.54 10.40
C HIS A 95 -4.24 -17.16 9.79
N LYS A 96 -4.31 -17.09 8.47
CA LYS A 96 -4.23 -15.84 7.71
C LYS A 96 -5.37 -15.78 6.71
N ILE A 97 -5.76 -14.55 6.36
CA ILE A 97 -6.61 -14.26 5.21
C ILE A 97 -5.67 -13.89 4.06
N ASP A 98 -5.58 -14.77 3.06
CA ASP A 98 -4.79 -14.57 1.84
C ASP A 98 -5.63 -13.73 0.87
N LEU A 99 -5.32 -12.43 0.77
CA LEU A 99 -5.92 -11.57 -0.25
C LEU A 99 -5.35 -11.97 -1.61
N ARG A 100 -6.22 -12.24 -2.58
CA ARG A 100 -5.84 -12.59 -3.96
C ARG A 100 -6.30 -11.53 -4.93
N TYR A 101 -5.42 -11.16 -5.85
CA TYR A 101 -5.72 -10.16 -6.87
C TYR A 101 -6.62 -10.75 -7.96
N SER A 102 -7.85 -10.25 -8.07
CA SER A 102 -8.80 -10.68 -9.12
C SER A 102 -8.60 -9.89 -10.42
N GLY A 103 -7.97 -8.72 -10.34
CA GLY A 103 -7.74 -7.83 -11.46
C GLY A 103 -7.97 -6.35 -11.10
N ALA A 104 -7.79 -5.50 -12.11
CA ALA A 104 -8.14 -4.08 -12.07
C ALA A 104 -9.18 -3.78 -13.15
N LEU A 105 -10.19 -3.00 -12.80
CA LEU A 105 -11.15 -2.40 -13.72
C LEU A 105 -11.03 -0.88 -13.63
N VAL A 106 -10.74 -0.22 -14.74
CA VAL A 106 -10.66 1.25 -14.81
C VAL A 106 -11.80 1.76 -15.67
N ILE A 107 -12.70 2.55 -15.07
CA ILE A 107 -13.87 3.10 -15.75
C ILE A 107 -13.45 4.40 -16.41
N GLN A 108 -13.39 4.42 -17.75
CA GLN A 108 -12.81 5.54 -18.50
C GLN A 108 -13.83 6.63 -18.84
N GLU A 109 -15.11 6.29 -18.91
CA GLU A 109 -16.18 7.18 -19.38
C GLU A 109 -17.13 7.55 -18.23
N ALA A 110 -17.43 8.85 -18.08
CA ALA A 110 -18.34 9.36 -17.04
C ALA A 110 -19.72 8.68 -17.05
N ARG A 111 -20.26 8.38 -18.25
CA ARG A 111 -21.58 7.73 -18.43
C ARG A 111 -21.63 6.29 -17.94
N ASP A 112 -20.48 5.63 -17.84
CA ASP A 112 -20.33 4.25 -17.40
C ASP A 112 -19.96 4.19 -15.90
N CYS A 113 -19.69 5.35 -15.28
CA CYS A 113 -19.40 5.45 -13.86
C CYS A 113 -20.64 5.06 -13.02
N PRO A 114 -20.50 4.14 -12.04
CA PRO A 114 -21.58 3.80 -11.10
C PRO A 114 -22.06 5.00 -10.28
N LEU A 115 -21.18 5.99 -10.09
CA LEU A 115 -21.45 7.23 -9.37
C LEU A 115 -21.94 8.36 -10.30
N LYS A 116 -22.33 8.05 -11.54
CA LYS A 116 -22.70 9.06 -12.56
C LYS A 116 -23.90 9.95 -12.22
N HIS A 117 -24.73 9.56 -11.26
CA HIS A 117 -25.81 10.41 -10.77
C HIS A 117 -25.29 11.74 -10.22
N VAL A 118 -24.02 11.80 -9.80
CA VAL A 118 -23.34 13.05 -9.44
C VAL A 118 -23.08 13.93 -10.66
N PHE A 119 -22.73 13.36 -11.81
CA PHE A 119 -22.43 14.13 -13.04
C PHE A 119 -23.67 14.65 -13.74
N TYR A 120 -24.78 13.90 -13.69
CA TYR A 120 -25.95 14.16 -14.54
C TYR A 120 -27.23 14.51 -13.79
N GLY A 121 -27.23 14.45 -12.45
CA GLY A 121 -28.43 14.60 -11.62
C GLY A 121 -29.40 13.42 -11.81
N GLU A 122 -30.30 13.20 -10.84
CA GLU A 122 -31.43 12.30 -11.04
C GLU A 122 -32.49 13.02 -11.89
N ALA A 123 -32.79 12.47 -13.07
CA ALA A 123 -33.94 12.80 -13.93
C ALA A 123 -34.42 14.27 -13.89
N GLY A 124 -33.70 15.16 -14.57
CA GLY A 124 -34.23 16.49 -14.93
C GLY A 124 -34.25 17.54 -13.80
N GLN A 125 -33.70 17.23 -12.62
CA GLN A 125 -33.30 18.25 -11.66
C GLN A 125 -31.77 18.39 -11.67
N THR A 126 -31.28 19.53 -12.17
CA THR A 126 -30.00 20.07 -11.70
C THR A 126 -30.12 20.22 -10.19
N ILE A 127 -29.48 19.33 -9.43
CA ILE A 127 -29.40 19.47 -7.98
C ILE A 127 -28.49 20.68 -7.72
N GLY A 128 -29.13 21.81 -7.46
CA GLY A 128 -28.50 22.95 -6.79
C GLY A 128 -28.02 22.51 -5.41
N ASN A 129 -26.84 23.01 -5.05
CA ASN A 129 -26.04 22.71 -3.88
C ASN A 129 -25.21 21.41 -3.93
N SER A 130 -24.46 21.19 -5.02
CA SER A 130 -23.03 20.95 -4.80
C SER A 130 -22.46 22.24 -4.21
N THR A 131 -21.95 22.25 -2.99
CA THR A 131 -21.24 23.40 -2.44
C THR A 131 -19.98 23.64 -3.30
N PHE A 132 -20.16 24.40 -4.38
CA PHE A 132 -19.11 25.05 -5.17
C PHE A 132 -18.39 26.14 -4.36
N ASP A 133 -18.82 26.41 -3.13
CA ASP A 133 -18.24 27.40 -2.25
C ASP A 133 -17.21 26.77 -1.31
N ASN A 134 -16.05 26.51 -1.88
CA ASN A 134 -14.79 26.61 -1.14
C ASN A 134 -13.63 26.90 -2.11
N ILE A 135 -13.90 27.78 -3.08
CA ILE A 135 -12.88 28.49 -3.86
C ILE A 135 -12.25 29.53 -2.93
N GLY A 136 -11.24 29.10 -2.18
CA GLY A 136 -10.12 29.99 -1.90
C GLY A 136 -9.33 30.10 -3.19
N GLU A 137 -9.20 31.32 -3.74
CA GLU A 137 -8.35 31.59 -4.90
C GLU A 137 -6.99 30.88 -4.77
N GLY A 138 -6.77 29.86 -5.59
CA GLY A 138 -5.49 29.14 -5.69
C GLY A 138 -5.41 27.72 -5.12
N ASP A 139 -6.48 27.15 -4.56
CA ASP A 139 -6.48 25.78 -4.01
C ASP A 139 -7.19 24.78 -4.95
N SER A 140 -6.44 23.89 -5.59
CA SER A 140 -6.96 22.82 -6.44
C SER A 140 -7.51 21.67 -5.59
N ARG A 141 -8.65 21.90 -4.94
CA ARG A 141 -9.43 20.84 -4.28
C ARG A 141 -10.09 19.95 -5.32
N LEU A 142 -10.21 18.66 -4.97
CA LEU A 142 -11.02 17.66 -5.66
C LEU A 142 -12.46 18.21 -5.76
N PHE A 143 -12.89 18.58 -6.96
CA PHE A 143 -14.03 19.47 -7.20
C PHE A 143 -15.41 18.86 -6.92
N TRP A 144 -15.47 17.63 -6.42
CA TRP A 144 -16.72 16.90 -6.31
C TRP A 144 -16.79 16.10 -5.02
N SER A 145 -17.88 16.28 -4.26
CA SER A 145 -18.18 15.49 -3.08
C SER A 145 -19.40 14.59 -3.30
N ILE A 146 -19.43 13.47 -2.59
CA ILE A 146 -20.56 12.54 -2.59
C ILE A 146 -20.76 11.96 -1.20
N ASN A 147 -22.02 11.84 -0.77
CA ASN A 147 -22.33 11.16 0.48
C ASN A 147 -21.87 9.69 0.40
N ALA A 148 -21.05 9.26 1.36
CA ALA A 148 -20.42 7.94 1.36
C ALA A 148 -21.46 6.81 1.36
N THR A 149 -22.55 6.96 2.12
CA THR A 149 -23.64 5.97 2.18
C THR A 149 -24.36 5.84 0.83
N LYS A 150 -24.64 6.96 0.15
CA LYS A 150 -25.23 6.96 -1.19
C LYS A 150 -24.29 6.35 -2.23
N ALA A 151 -23.00 6.66 -2.15
CA ALA A 151 -21.97 6.09 -3.01
C ALA A 151 -21.93 4.56 -2.85
N LEU A 152 -21.79 4.07 -1.62
CA LEU A 152 -21.73 2.65 -1.32
C LEU A 152 -22.98 1.91 -1.80
N ASN A 153 -24.18 2.44 -1.55
CA ASN A 153 -25.43 1.83 -2.01
C ASN A 153 -25.55 1.77 -3.54
N SER A 154 -25.12 2.83 -4.23
CA SER A 154 -25.07 2.85 -5.70
C SER A 154 -24.13 1.76 -6.24
N LEU A 155 -22.99 1.57 -5.57
CA LEU A 155 -22.00 0.56 -5.94
C LEU A 155 -22.46 -0.87 -5.66
N ILE A 156 -23.15 -1.11 -4.54
CA ILE A 156 -23.79 -2.40 -4.24
C ILE A 156 -24.80 -2.75 -5.33
N HIS A 157 -25.63 -1.78 -5.72
CA HIS A 157 -26.59 -1.96 -6.80
C HIS A 157 -25.91 -2.23 -8.15
N TRP A 158 -24.91 -1.43 -8.51
CA TRP A 158 -24.13 -1.60 -9.73
C TRP A 158 -23.47 -2.98 -9.80
N ARG A 159 -22.80 -3.41 -8.73
CA ARG A 159 -22.18 -4.74 -8.64
C ARG A 159 -23.21 -5.81 -8.94
N ARG A 160 -24.38 -5.77 -8.28
CA ARG A 160 -25.46 -6.75 -8.48
C ARG A 160 -25.92 -6.84 -9.94
N LEU A 161 -25.98 -5.71 -10.64
CA LEU A 161 -26.38 -5.68 -12.06
C LEU A 161 -25.30 -6.20 -13.02
N HIS A 162 -24.03 -6.17 -12.62
CA HIS A 162 -22.90 -6.49 -13.50
C HIS A 162 -22.14 -7.76 -13.06
N MET A 163 -22.66 -8.53 -12.10
CA MET A 163 -22.00 -9.74 -11.58
C MET A 163 -21.57 -10.73 -12.67
N ASP A 164 -22.35 -10.83 -13.77
CA ASP A 164 -22.07 -11.77 -14.86
C ASP A 164 -20.89 -11.35 -15.75
N VAL A 165 -20.52 -10.07 -15.76
CA VAL A 165 -19.44 -9.52 -16.60
C VAL A 165 -18.21 -9.10 -15.81
N LEU A 166 -18.35 -8.91 -14.50
CA LEU A 166 -17.22 -8.61 -13.62
C LEU A 166 -16.32 -9.86 -13.48
N PRO A 167 -14.98 -9.68 -13.39
CA PRO A 167 -14.09 -10.76 -13.00
C PRO A 167 -14.56 -11.41 -11.71
N LYS A 168 -14.38 -12.73 -11.55
CA LYS A 168 -14.75 -13.41 -10.30
C LYS A 168 -14.02 -12.79 -9.12
N HIS A 169 -14.77 -12.45 -8.08
CA HIS A 169 -14.26 -11.81 -6.87
C HIS A 169 -15.16 -12.14 -5.69
N ASP A 170 -14.61 -12.10 -4.48
CA ASP A 170 -15.35 -12.11 -3.22
C ASP A 170 -15.71 -10.67 -2.82
N HIS A 171 -14.74 -9.75 -2.93
CA HIS A 171 -14.86 -8.35 -2.51
C HIS A 171 -14.47 -7.35 -3.61
N ILE A 172 -15.11 -6.20 -3.65
CA ILE A 172 -14.71 -5.06 -4.51
C ILE A 172 -14.14 -3.93 -3.64
N VAL A 173 -12.96 -3.44 -4.01
CA VAL A 173 -12.44 -2.16 -3.49
C VAL A 173 -12.60 -1.13 -4.60
N PHE A 174 -13.55 -0.21 -4.41
CA PHE A 174 -13.87 0.84 -5.36
C PHE A 174 -13.20 2.15 -4.92
N ILE A 175 -12.25 2.63 -5.72
CA ILE A 175 -11.44 3.80 -5.41
C ILE A 175 -11.91 4.99 -6.27
N THR A 176 -12.10 6.14 -5.62
CA THR A 176 -12.62 7.36 -6.23
C THR A 176 -11.83 8.61 -5.84
N LYS A 177 -11.85 9.64 -6.69
CA LYS A 177 -11.35 10.99 -6.37
C LYS A 177 -12.44 11.92 -5.81
N PHE A 178 -13.69 11.46 -5.69
CA PHE A 178 -14.72 12.19 -4.95
C PHE A 178 -14.34 12.33 -3.46
N ASP A 179 -14.57 13.52 -2.89
CA ASP A 179 -14.57 13.76 -1.44
C ASP A 179 -15.77 13.04 -0.81
N LEU A 180 -15.51 12.02 -0.01
CA LEU A 180 -16.55 11.24 0.63
C LEU A 180 -17.06 11.97 1.88
N ILE A 181 -18.32 12.37 1.89
CA ILE A 181 -18.91 13.10 3.02
C ILE A 181 -19.87 12.23 3.83
N ALA A 182 -19.89 12.46 5.14
CA ALA A 182 -20.87 11.86 6.04
C ALA A 182 -22.27 12.50 5.84
N ASP A 183 -23.31 11.93 6.47
CA ASP A 183 -24.69 12.43 6.37
C ASP A 183 -24.87 13.85 6.91
N ASN A 184 -24.01 14.26 7.85
CA ASN A 184 -23.95 15.62 8.39
C ASN A 184 -23.11 16.59 7.53
N GLY A 185 -22.56 16.14 6.39
CA GLY A 185 -21.72 16.93 5.50
C GLY A 185 -20.24 17.00 5.86
N ASP A 186 -19.78 16.24 6.86
CA ASP A 186 -18.37 16.20 7.26
C ASP A 186 -17.49 15.45 6.23
N SER A 187 -16.38 16.05 5.84
CA SER A 187 -15.39 15.54 4.86
C SER A 187 -14.27 14.70 5.53
N GLY A 188 -14.42 14.33 6.81
CA GLY A 188 -13.50 13.43 7.50
C GLY A 188 -13.62 11.96 7.08
N THR A 189 -14.66 11.60 6.32
CA THR A 189 -14.90 10.23 5.88
C THR A 189 -14.03 9.91 4.67
N GLN A 190 -13.12 8.93 4.78
CA GLN A 190 -12.21 8.58 3.66
C GLN A 190 -12.54 7.21 3.05
N GLY A 191 -13.50 6.49 3.62
CA GLY A 191 -13.96 5.20 3.15
C GLY A 191 -15.26 4.80 3.84
N LEU A 192 -15.95 3.82 3.24
CA LEU A 192 -17.12 3.20 3.87
C LEU A 192 -17.31 1.76 3.37
N ALA A 193 -17.63 0.87 4.30
CA ALA A 193 -18.14 -0.48 4.04
C ALA A 193 -19.16 -0.88 5.10
N TYR A 194 -20.12 -1.74 4.73
CA TYR A 194 -21.03 -2.32 5.71
C TYR A 194 -20.35 -3.42 6.52
N VAL A 195 -20.64 -3.45 7.82
CA VAL A 195 -20.04 -4.41 8.74
C VAL A 195 -20.53 -5.83 8.48
N ALA A 196 -19.65 -6.83 8.56
CA ALA A 196 -19.97 -8.26 8.47
C ALA A 196 -20.68 -8.69 7.18
N ASN A 197 -20.28 -8.12 6.03
CA ASN A 197 -20.89 -8.34 4.72
C ASN A 197 -19.96 -9.01 3.68
N ALA A 198 -18.79 -9.53 4.06
CA ALA A 198 -17.78 -10.12 3.15
C ALA A 198 -18.28 -11.26 2.27
N CYS A 199 -19.24 -12.06 2.73
CA CYS A 199 -19.96 -13.03 1.90
C CYS A 199 -21.47 -12.74 1.81
N GLY A 200 -21.85 -11.49 2.08
CA GLY A 200 -23.23 -11.02 2.09
C GLY A 200 -23.67 -10.40 0.77
N LEU A 201 -24.66 -9.53 0.85
CA LEU A 201 -25.17 -8.78 -0.31
C LEU A 201 -24.30 -7.56 -0.66
N ALA A 202 -23.48 -7.09 0.28
CA ALA A 202 -22.67 -5.89 0.14
C ALA A 202 -21.16 -6.11 0.42
N PRO A 203 -20.47 -7.02 -0.31
CA PRO A 203 -19.03 -7.20 -0.19
C PRO A 203 -18.28 -6.19 -1.06
N ILE A 204 -18.42 -4.92 -0.70
CA ILE A 204 -17.81 -3.80 -1.39
C ILE A 204 -17.41 -2.72 -0.39
N SER A 205 -16.27 -2.08 -0.65
CA SER A 205 -15.79 -0.89 0.05
C SER A 205 -15.65 0.24 -0.95
N VAL A 206 -16.14 1.43 -0.59
CA VAL A 206 -15.82 2.67 -1.31
C VAL A 206 -14.68 3.37 -0.56
N VAL A 207 -13.67 3.83 -1.29
CA VAL A 207 -12.44 4.41 -0.73
C VAL A 207 -12.09 5.68 -1.49
N GLU A 208 -11.89 6.78 -0.77
CA GLU A 208 -11.35 8.01 -1.32
C GLU A 208 -9.83 7.86 -1.54
N ASP A 209 -9.37 8.21 -2.74
CA ASP A 209 -7.94 8.21 -3.07
C ASP A 209 -7.24 9.46 -2.53
N VAL A 210 -6.78 9.33 -1.29
CA VAL A 210 -5.94 10.33 -0.62
C VAL A 210 -4.45 10.20 -0.99
N GLY A 211 -4.08 9.08 -1.63
CA GLY A 211 -2.76 8.81 -2.18
C GLY A 211 -1.91 7.83 -1.38
N GLY A 212 -1.09 7.07 -2.11
CA GLY A 212 0.05 6.32 -1.55
C GLY A 212 -0.35 5.17 -0.63
N LEU A 213 0.41 4.99 0.45
CA LEU A 213 0.17 3.94 1.45
C LEU A 213 -1.14 4.15 2.24
N THR A 214 -1.64 5.38 2.32
CA THR A 214 -2.86 5.68 3.07
C THR A 214 -4.10 5.16 2.39
N THR A 215 -4.24 5.26 1.06
CA THR A 215 -5.36 4.66 0.32
C THR A 215 -5.44 3.15 0.57
N ALA A 216 -4.30 2.45 0.56
CA ALA A 216 -4.24 1.02 0.89
C ALA A 216 -4.65 0.73 2.35
N LYS A 217 -4.20 1.57 3.31
CA LYS A 217 -4.60 1.43 4.72
C LYS A 217 -6.10 1.61 4.89
N ILE A 218 -6.71 2.62 4.26
CA ILE A 218 -8.16 2.85 4.30
C ILE A 218 -8.89 1.64 3.71
N ALA A 219 -8.46 1.16 2.54
CA ALA A 219 -9.05 -0.04 1.94
C ALA A 219 -8.98 -1.27 2.88
N CYS A 220 -7.87 -1.46 3.60
CA CYS A 220 -7.76 -2.51 4.61
C CYS A 220 -8.70 -2.31 5.80
N HIS A 221 -8.86 -1.08 6.27
CA HIS A 221 -9.83 -0.71 7.31
C HIS A 221 -11.26 -1.07 6.89
N GLU A 222 -11.65 -0.70 5.66
CA GLU A 222 -12.99 -1.02 5.14
C GLU A 222 -13.21 -2.52 4.95
N ILE A 223 -12.18 -3.28 4.57
CA ILE A 223 -12.26 -4.76 4.57
C ILE A 223 -12.42 -5.27 6.02
N GLY A 224 -11.77 -4.65 7.01
CA GLY A 224 -11.94 -4.95 8.43
C GLY A 224 -13.40 -4.84 8.88
N HIS A 225 -14.07 -3.73 8.52
CA HIS A 225 -15.52 -3.56 8.70
C HIS A 225 -16.28 -4.71 8.03
N ASN A 226 -16.03 -4.97 6.76
CA ASN A 226 -16.74 -6.00 6.01
C ASN A 226 -16.53 -7.43 6.57
N LEU A 227 -15.39 -7.68 7.21
CA LEU A 227 -15.07 -8.88 7.98
C LEU A 227 -15.64 -8.88 9.41
N GLY A 228 -16.34 -7.83 9.83
CA GLY A 228 -17.13 -7.79 11.05
C GLY A 228 -16.55 -6.99 12.22
N ALA A 229 -15.39 -6.36 12.07
CA ALA A 229 -14.84 -5.49 13.11
C ALA A 229 -15.53 -4.11 13.10
N PRO A 230 -16.05 -3.62 14.23
CA PRO A 230 -16.38 -2.20 14.40
C PRO A 230 -15.11 -1.37 14.61
N HIS A 231 -15.26 -0.07 14.87
CA HIS A 231 -14.12 0.72 15.31
C HIS A 231 -13.63 0.29 16.70
N ASP A 232 -12.31 0.36 16.91
CA ASP A 232 -11.71 0.16 18.23
C ASP A 232 -12.28 1.18 19.23
N GLY A 233 -12.77 0.71 20.38
CA GLY A 233 -13.37 1.54 21.42
C GLY A 233 -14.84 1.95 21.19
N GLU A 234 -15.48 1.46 20.11
CA GLU A 234 -16.90 1.71 19.87
C GLU A 234 -17.80 0.80 20.71
N PHE A 235 -17.47 -0.50 20.73
CA PHE A 235 -18.23 -1.55 21.45
C PHE A 235 -17.31 -2.47 22.28
N ASP A 236 -16.09 -2.03 22.58
CA ASP A 236 -15.07 -2.78 23.31
C ASP A 236 -14.15 -1.85 24.13
N ASP A 237 -13.20 -2.43 24.87
CA ASP A 237 -12.26 -1.71 25.73
C ASP A 237 -10.93 -1.34 25.03
N CYS A 238 -10.80 -1.56 23.71
CA CYS A 238 -9.58 -1.17 23.00
C CYS A 238 -9.49 0.36 22.88
N ASP A 239 -8.35 0.94 23.25
CA ASP A 239 -8.17 2.40 23.20
C ASP A 239 -7.97 2.88 21.75
N PRO A 240 -8.87 3.71 21.18
CA PRO A 240 -8.73 4.21 19.81
C PRO A 240 -7.46 5.04 19.60
N ARG A 241 -6.87 5.58 20.66
CA ARG A 241 -5.62 6.38 20.60
C ARG A 241 -4.37 5.55 20.33
N GLU A 242 -4.45 4.23 20.50
CA GLU A 242 -3.37 3.32 20.11
C GLU A 242 -3.22 3.20 18.58
N ASN A 243 -4.15 3.78 17.81
CA ASN A 243 -4.07 3.92 16.35
C ASN A 243 -3.88 2.57 15.64
N PHE A 244 -4.54 1.52 16.13
CA PHE A 244 -4.67 0.26 15.40
C PHE A 244 -5.50 0.46 14.12
N MET A 245 -5.50 -0.53 13.24
CA MET A 245 -6.11 -0.43 11.91
C MET A 245 -7.56 0.03 11.95
N MET A 246 -8.35 -0.39 12.95
CA MET A 246 -9.76 -0.03 13.13
C MET A 246 -9.97 1.18 14.05
N ALA A 247 -8.93 1.97 14.35
CA ALA A 247 -9.13 3.25 15.01
C ALA A 247 -10.06 4.13 14.16
N PRO A 248 -11.02 4.85 14.75
CA PRO A 248 -12.04 5.63 14.03
C PRO A 248 -11.47 6.87 13.32
N SER A 249 -10.19 7.19 13.52
CA SER A 249 -9.53 8.33 12.89
C SER A 249 -8.06 8.04 12.65
N ALA A 250 -7.54 8.48 11.51
CA ALA A 250 -6.13 8.32 11.19
C ALA A 250 -5.26 9.23 12.09
N SER A 251 -4.38 8.63 12.90
CA SER A 251 -3.47 9.41 13.76
C SER A 251 -2.24 9.92 13.00
N ALA A 252 -1.96 11.22 13.12
CA ALA A 252 -0.73 11.87 12.66
C ALA A 252 0.43 11.77 13.69
N THR A 253 0.40 10.75 14.55
CA THR A 253 1.33 10.59 15.69
C THR A 253 2.80 10.61 15.28
N THR A 254 3.62 11.23 16.13
CA THR A 254 5.09 11.21 16.02
C THR A 254 5.70 9.99 16.72
N ASN A 255 4.90 9.19 17.45
CA ASN A 255 5.37 7.98 18.11
C ASN A 255 5.42 6.82 17.10
N SER A 256 6.61 6.28 16.84
CA SER A 256 6.81 5.21 15.85
C SER A 256 6.04 3.93 16.16
N ARG A 257 5.86 3.58 17.44
CA ARG A 257 5.10 2.38 17.85
C ARG A 257 3.62 2.57 17.52
N VAL A 258 3.04 3.69 17.96
CA VAL A 258 1.63 4.03 17.71
C VAL A 258 1.35 4.21 16.22
N PHE A 259 2.31 4.74 15.46
CA PHE A 259 2.21 4.82 14.00
C PHE A 259 2.18 3.42 13.37
N ALA A 260 3.08 2.52 13.79
CA ALA A 260 3.16 1.15 13.27
C ALA A 260 1.91 0.32 13.57
N ASN A 261 1.22 0.58 14.69
CA ASN A 261 -0.05 -0.05 15.02
C ASN A 261 -1.10 0.16 13.90
N GLY A 262 -1.00 1.25 13.13
CA GLY A 262 -1.93 1.56 12.04
C GLY A 262 -1.91 0.56 10.88
N PHE A 263 -0.95 -0.38 10.88
CA PHE A 263 -0.85 -1.48 9.91
C PHE A 263 -1.17 -2.85 10.52
N THR A 264 -1.75 -2.87 11.73
CA THR A 264 -2.11 -4.08 12.47
C THR A 264 -3.50 -3.94 13.08
N PHE A 265 -4.26 -5.03 13.12
CA PHE A 265 -5.51 -5.06 13.88
C PHE A 265 -5.23 -5.11 15.37
N SER A 266 -6.08 -4.48 16.18
CA SER A 266 -6.07 -4.64 17.63
C SER A 266 -6.54 -6.04 18.03
N GLU A 267 -6.35 -6.44 19.29
CA GLU A 267 -6.92 -7.70 19.79
C GLU A 267 -8.45 -7.71 19.73
N CYS A 268 -9.12 -6.57 19.95
CA CYS A 268 -10.57 -6.44 19.82
C CYS A 268 -11.03 -6.64 18.37
N SER A 269 -10.35 -5.97 17.43
CA SER A 269 -10.61 -6.12 15.99
C SER A 269 -10.45 -7.58 15.55
N ILE A 270 -9.36 -8.25 15.96
CA ILE A 270 -9.14 -9.67 15.68
C ILE A 270 -10.28 -10.53 16.25
N HIS A 271 -10.70 -10.27 17.49
CA HIS A 271 -11.82 -11.00 18.11
C HIS A 271 -13.13 -10.88 17.31
N TYR A 272 -13.48 -9.68 16.84
CA TYR A 272 -14.68 -9.47 16.03
C TYR A 272 -14.59 -10.17 14.67
N ILE A 273 -13.44 -10.11 14.01
CA ILE A 273 -13.21 -10.79 12.73
C ILE A 273 -13.31 -12.32 12.92
N GLU A 274 -12.68 -12.87 13.95
CA GLU A 274 -12.76 -14.30 14.27
C GLU A 274 -14.20 -14.75 14.58
N LYS A 275 -14.97 -13.90 15.27
CA LYS A 275 -16.39 -14.14 15.54
C LYS A 275 -17.21 -14.19 14.25
N TYR A 276 -16.94 -13.29 13.29
CA TYR A 276 -17.58 -13.32 11.97
C TYR A 276 -17.17 -14.56 11.18
N LEU A 277 -15.88 -14.86 11.12
CA LEU A 277 -15.33 -16.04 10.44
C LEU A 277 -15.84 -17.36 11.04
N SER A 278 -16.29 -17.38 12.29
CA SER A 278 -16.91 -18.57 12.89
C SER A 278 -18.37 -18.79 12.49
N ARG A 279 -18.99 -17.85 11.75
CA ARG A 279 -20.40 -17.93 11.32
C ARG A 279 -20.54 -18.58 9.94
N THR A 280 -21.73 -19.12 9.68
CA THR A 280 -22.07 -19.80 8.42
C THR A 280 -22.05 -18.88 7.19
N ASN A 281 -22.34 -17.60 7.40
CA ASN A 281 -22.32 -16.55 6.38
C ASN A 281 -20.90 -16.02 6.06
N SER A 282 -19.83 -16.72 6.44
CA SER A 282 -18.45 -16.46 6.02
C SER A 282 -17.93 -17.48 4.99
N SER A 283 -18.80 -18.39 4.53
CA SER A 283 -18.41 -19.58 3.77
C SER A 283 -17.69 -19.30 2.44
N CYS A 284 -17.91 -18.14 1.80
CA CYS A 284 -17.21 -17.76 0.56
C CYS A 284 -15.67 -17.72 0.75
N LEU A 285 -15.19 -17.29 1.91
CA LEU A 285 -13.76 -17.17 2.22
C LEU A 285 -13.05 -18.52 2.45
N THR A 286 -13.84 -19.59 2.54
CA THR A 286 -13.45 -20.94 2.97
C THR A 286 -13.61 -21.93 1.82
N ALA A 287 -14.59 -21.68 0.94
CA ALA A 287 -14.95 -22.53 -0.17
C ALA A 287 -13.86 -22.62 -1.25
N HIS A 288 -12.99 -21.60 -1.35
CA HIS A 288 -11.83 -21.57 -2.25
C HIS A 288 -10.72 -22.58 -1.93
N VAL A 289 -10.88 -23.39 -0.87
CA VAL A 289 -10.01 -24.54 -0.59
C VAL A 289 -10.37 -25.74 -1.49
N LYS A 290 -11.56 -25.78 -2.09
CA LYS A 290 -11.99 -26.87 -2.98
C LYS A 290 -12.44 -26.33 -4.33
N LYS A 291 -11.55 -26.41 -5.35
CA LYS A 291 -11.81 -26.70 -6.79
C LYS A 291 -10.95 -25.92 -7.79
N THR A 292 -10.22 -24.90 -7.38
CA THR A 292 -9.16 -24.34 -8.21
C THR A 292 -7.83 -24.90 -7.71
N PRO A 293 -6.99 -25.53 -8.57
CA PRO A 293 -5.54 -25.53 -8.33
C PRO A 293 -5.15 -24.10 -7.92
N PRO A 294 -4.12 -23.88 -7.08
CA PRO A 294 -3.61 -22.52 -6.93
C PRO A 294 -3.39 -22.01 -8.36
N GLU A 295 -4.27 -21.13 -8.82
CA GLU A 295 -4.06 -20.39 -10.05
C GLU A 295 -2.66 -19.88 -9.86
N LYS A 296 -1.74 -20.32 -10.73
CA LYS A 296 -0.32 -20.06 -10.57
C LYS A 296 -0.26 -18.60 -10.18
N ARG A 297 0.06 -18.29 -8.90
CA ARG A 297 0.17 -16.90 -8.41
C ARG A 297 0.80 -16.18 -9.57
N HIS A 298 0.17 -15.18 -10.17
CA HIS A 298 0.70 -14.58 -11.40
C HIS A 298 2.13 -14.13 -11.10
N ILE A 299 3.07 -15.04 -11.34
CA ILE A 299 4.50 -14.82 -11.26
C ILE A 299 4.65 -14.02 -12.53
N TYR A 300 4.72 -12.72 -12.38
CA TYR A 300 5.04 -11.84 -13.48
C TYR A 300 6.36 -12.38 -14.03
N ARG A 301 6.30 -13.04 -15.18
CA ARG A 301 7.46 -13.66 -15.81
C ARG A 301 7.91 -12.72 -16.89
N SER A 302 9.22 -12.49 -16.97
CA SER A 302 9.79 -11.68 -18.03
C SER A 302 9.36 -12.25 -19.38
N PRO A 303 8.83 -11.43 -20.31
CA PRO A 303 8.46 -11.91 -21.64
C PRO A 303 9.67 -12.46 -22.43
N TYR A 304 10.89 -12.02 -22.07
CA TYR A 304 12.13 -12.40 -22.74
C TYR A 304 12.82 -13.62 -22.11
N THR A 305 12.81 -13.72 -20.78
CA THR A 305 13.60 -14.75 -20.06
C THR A 305 12.73 -15.81 -19.38
N GLN A 306 11.41 -15.60 -19.30
CA GLN A 306 10.46 -16.41 -18.53
C GLN A 306 10.79 -16.57 -17.02
N GLU A 307 11.78 -15.83 -16.54
CA GLU A 307 12.18 -15.81 -15.13
C GLU A 307 11.15 -15.06 -14.29
N PRO A 308 10.94 -15.46 -13.02
CA PRO A 308 10.16 -14.70 -12.06
C PRO A 308 10.74 -13.28 -11.93
N VAL A 309 9.96 -12.28 -12.36
CA VAL A 309 10.27 -10.88 -12.16
C VAL A 309 9.72 -10.46 -10.81
N ARG A 310 10.55 -9.76 -10.04
CA ARG A 310 10.15 -9.20 -8.77
C ARG A 310 9.02 -8.19 -8.99
N LYS A 311 7.91 -8.36 -8.27
CA LYS A 311 6.86 -7.34 -8.20
C LYS A 311 7.42 -6.09 -7.52
N LEU A 312 7.37 -4.96 -8.22
CA LEU A 312 7.80 -3.66 -7.72
C LEU A 312 6.79 -3.13 -6.72
N LYS A 313 7.25 -2.61 -5.59
CA LYS A 313 6.39 -1.95 -4.61
C LYS A 313 5.91 -0.59 -5.13
N LEU A 314 4.84 -0.07 -4.53
CA LEU A 314 4.23 1.21 -4.92
C LEU A 314 5.26 2.35 -4.99
N GLY A 315 6.16 2.48 -4.01
CA GLY A 315 7.18 3.53 -3.98
C GLY A 315 8.32 3.36 -5.00
N GLU A 316 8.48 2.17 -5.56
CA GLU A 316 9.44 1.88 -6.64
C GLU A 316 8.85 2.24 -8.00
N GLN A 317 7.55 2.07 -8.17
CA GLN A 317 6.82 2.45 -9.38
C GLN A 317 6.48 3.95 -9.39
N PHE A 318 6.16 4.50 -8.22
CA PHE A 318 5.78 5.88 -8.02
C PHE A 318 6.76 6.53 -7.04
N GLY A 319 7.84 7.13 -7.55
CA GLY A 319 8.78 7.89 -6.73
C GLY A 319 8.14 9.12 -6.04
N ILE A 320 8.89 9.80 -5.18
CA ILE A 320 8.39 10.88 -4.30
C ILE A 320 7.60 11.94 -5.08
N SER A 321 8.11 12.39 -6.22
CA SER A 321 7.41 13.41 -7.03
C SER A 321 6.04 12.92 -7.52
N LYS A 322 5.90 11.66 -7.95
CA LYS A 322 4.60 11.11 -8.38
C LYS A 322 3.66 10.94 -7.19
N GLN A 323 4.17 10.48 -6.04
CA GLN A 323 3.36 10.41 -4.82
C GLN A 323 2.81 11.77 -4.42
N CYS A 324 3.61 12.83 -4.53
CA CYS A 324 3.15 14.21 -4.29
C CYS A 324 2.06 14.64 -5.27
N GLN A 325 2.21 14.29 -6.55
CA GLN A 325 1.20 14.61 -7.56
C GLN A 325 -0.14 13.90 -7.31
N ILE A 326 -0.09 12.63 -6.91
CA ILE A 326 -1.27 11.81 -6.61
C ILE A 326 -1.97 12.31 -5.33
N ALA A 327 -1.20 12.64 -4.29
CA ALA A 327 -1.73 13.02 -2.98
C ALA A 327 -2.22 14.48 -2.89
N PHE A 328 -1.67 15.38 -3.72
CA PHE A 328 -2.02 16.80 -3.71
C PHE A 328 -2.64 17.24 -5.03
N ALA A 329 -1.82 17.42 -6.07
CA ALA A 329 -2.26 17.80 -7.41
C ALA A 329 -1.10 17.68 -8.42
N PRO A 330 -1.37 17.65 -9.75
CA PRO A 330 -0.33 17.48 -10.78
C PRO A 330 0.85 18.46 -10.71
N HIS A 331 0.63 19.67 -10.19
CA HIS A 331 1.66 20.70 -10.05
C HIS A 331 2.50 20.59 -8.77
N TYR A 332 2.24 19.61 -7.89
CA TYR A 332 3.10 19.33 -6.75
C TYR A 332 4.29 18.46 -7.16
N GLY A 333 5.38 18.53 -6.40
CA GLY A 333 6.50 17.61 -6.57
C GLY A 333 7.31 17.48 -5.29
N GLU A 334 8.43 16.77 -5.37
CA GLU A 334 9.31 16.51 -4.21
C GLU A 334 9.82 17.80 -3.54
N CYS A 335 9.75 17.81 -2.21
CA CYS A 335 10.36 18.85 -1.40
C CYS A 335 11.89 18.62 -1.26
N THR A 336 12.69 19.40 -2.00
CA THR A 336 14.17 19.25 -2.00
C THR A 336 14.87 20.00 -0.86
N HIS A 337 14.13 20.70 -0.01
CA HIS A 337 14.73 21.47 1.08
C HIS A 337 15.08 20.53 2.24
N SER A 338 16.38 20.42 2.56
CA SER A 338 16.91 19.49 3.58
C SER A 338 16.24 19.64 4.94
N GLY A 339 15.72 20.84 5.25
CA GLY A 339 14.85 21.15 6.39
C GLY A 339 13.69 20.17 6.63
N TYR A 340 13.13 19.59 5.56
CA TYR A 340 11.91 18.80 5.58
C TYR A 340 12.12 17.32 5.24
N THR A 341 13.03 17.01 4.31
CA THR A 341 13.18 15.67 3.74
C THR A 341 14.20 14.76 4.44
N PHE A 342 15.17 15.32 5.18
CA PHE A 342 16.28 14.51 5.74
C PHE A 342 16.66 14.84 7.20
N ILE A 343 15.97 15.76 7.87
CA ILE A 343 16.23 16.11 9.28
C ILE A 343 15.36 15.29 10.25
N SER A 344 14.26 14.69 9.79
CA SER A 344 13.47 13.79 10.63
C SER A 344 14.20 12.45 10.81
N PRO A 345 14.28 11.89 12.03
CA PRO A 345 14.85 10.56 12.26
C PRO A 345 14.12 9.43 11.50
N ASP A 346 12.97 9.73 10.88
CA ASP A 346 12.21 8.77 10.10
C ASP A 346 11.52 9.44 8.89
N PRO A 347 12.23 9.57 7.76
CA PRO A 347 11.71 10.24 6.56
C PRO A 347 10.48 9.54 5.97
N CYS A 348 10.26 8.26 6.28
CA CYS A 348 9.20 7.45 5.69
C CYS A 348 7.80 7.74 6.25
N ARG A 349 7.69 8.39 7.40
CA ARG A 349 6.39 8.62 8.05
C ARG A 349 5.58 9.78 7.50
N ARG A 350 6.19 10.66 6.71
CA ARG A 350 5.51 11.83 6.14
C ARG A 350 5.98 12.13 4.73
N LEU A 351 5.02 12.23 3.81
CA LEU A 351 5.26 12.74 2.48
C LEU A 351 5.22 14.28 2.51
N TRP A 352 6.36 14.90 2.20
CA TRP A 352 6.50 16.36 2.10
C TRP A 352 6.57 16.79 0.64
N CYS A 353 5.67 17.68 0.25
CA CYS A 353 5.48 18.09 -1.14
C CYS A 353 5.61 19.59 -1.30
N LYS A 354 6.09 20.00 -2.47
CA LYS A 354 6.30 21.39 -2.86
C LYS A 354 5.31 21.75 -3.96
N ASN A 355 4.43 22.71 -3.68
CA ASN A 355 3.62 23.35 -4.72
C ASN A 355 4.56 24.12 -5.68
N ARG A 356 4.60 23.73 -6.96
CA ARG A 356 5.48 24.33 -7.97
C ARG A 356 4.95 25.65 -8.55
N LEU A 357 3.69 25.98 -8.31
CA LEU A 357 3.10 27.28 -8.70
C LEU A 357 3.52 28.39 -7.73
N LEU A 358 3.88 28.04 -6.50
CA LEU A 358 4.40 28.98 -5.52
C LEU A 358 5.90 29.25 -5.73
N GLY A 359 6.35 30.43 -5.28
CA GLY A 359 7.75 30.82 -5.36
C GLY A 359 8.72 29.84 -4.68
N ARG A 360 10.00 29.87 -5.09
CA ARG A 360 11.06 28.97 -4.57
C ARG A 360 11.19 28.97 -3.04
N ARG A 361 10.84 30.08 -2.39
CA ARG A 361 10.90 30.25 -0.91
C ARG A 361 9.64 29.80 -0.16
N ALA A 362 8.54 29.45 -0.84
CA ALA A 362 7.36 28.96 -0.15
C ALA A 362 7.66 27.63 0.58
N LEU A 363 6.99 27.41 1.71
CA LEU A 363 7.20 26.23 2.54
C LEU A 363 6.69 24.97 1.83
N CYS A 364 7.18 23.80 2.27
CA CYS A 364 6.63 22.53 1.84
C CYS A 364 5.39 22.18 2.66
N GLU A 365 4.48 21.47 2.04
CA GLU A 365 3.21 21.03 2.60
C GLU A 365 3.24 19.53 2.87
N THR A 366 2.46 19.08 3.84
CA THR A 366 2.31 17.65 4.15
C THR A 366 0.89 17.38 4.63
N LYS A 367 0.35 16.22 4.26
CA LYS A 367 -0.81 15.62 4.91
C LYS A 367 -0.24 14.66 5.94
N SER A 368 -0.27 15.04 7.22
CA SER A 368 0.53 14.40 8.28
C SER A 368 0.23 12.90 8.52
N TYR A 369 -0.88 12.40 7.99
CA TYR A 369 -1.29 10.99 8.03
C TYR A 369 -0.90 10.20 6.77
N ILE A 370 -0.21 10.83 5.80
CA ILE A 370 0.27 10.22 4.56
C ILE A 370 1.77 9.94 4.65
N PRO A 371 2.18 8.69 4.89
CA PRO A 371 3.58 8.28 4.82
C PRO A 371 4.04 8.07 3.37
N MET A 372 5.35 8.00 3.17
CA MET A 372 5.91 7.56 1.89
C MET A 372 5.52 6.09 1.63
N ALA A 373 5.23 5.77 0.38
CA ALA A 373 4.88 4.41 -0.02
C ALA A 373 6.00 3.41 0.25
N ASP A 374 5.67 2.13 0.48
CA ASP A 374 6.69 1.10 0.60
C ASP A 374 7.52 1.00 -0.68
N GLY A 375 8.84 0.87 -0.52
CA GLY A 375 9.80 0.86 -1.61
C GLY A 375 10.31 2.23 -2.04
N THR A 376 9.76 3.33 -1.50
CA THR A 376 10.28 4.68 -1.76
C THR A 376 11.69 4.80 -1.21
N GLU A 377 12.65 5.29 -2.00
CA GLU A 377 14.01 5.54 -1.51
C GLU A 377 13.98 6.63 -0.42
N CYS A 378 14.48 6.29 0.76
CA CYS A 378 14.49 7.19 1.92
C CYS A 378 15.91 7.66 2.28
N ALA A 379 16.91 6.91 1.84
CA ALA A 379 18.32 7.27 1.85
C ALA A 379 19.03 6.32 0.88
N LYS A 380 20.27 6.65 0.50
CA LYS A 380 21.07 5.79 -0.36
C LYS A 380 21.13 4.35 0.17
N GLY A 381 20.65 3.41 -0.62
CA GLY A 381 20.56 1.98 -0.27
C GLY A 381 19.54 1.61 0.79
N LYS A 382 18.59 2.50 1.06
CA LYS A 382 17.48 2.30 1.98
C LYS A 382 16.16 2.69 1.33
N TRP A 383 15.11 2.05 1.78
CA TRP A 383 13.75 2.29 1.31
C TRP A 383 12.75 2.28 2.47
N CYS A 384 11.56 2.80 2.22
CA CYS A 384 10.47 2.77 3.18
C CYS A 384 9.82 1.39 3.22
N LEU A 385 9.57 0.87 4.42
CA LEU A 385 8.69 -0.28 4.65
C LEU A 385 7.86 -0.04 5.92
N ALA A 386 6.54 -0.05 5.78
CA ALA A 386 5.58 0.28 6.84
C ALA A 386 5.93 1.60 7.55
N GLY A 387 6.34 2.59 6.76
CA GLY A 387 6.75 3.91 7.23
C GLY A 387 8.07 3.97 7.99
N ALA A 388 8.89 2.92 7.99
CA ALA A 388 10.25 2.94 8.53
C ALA A 388 11.31 2.91 7.42
N CYS A 389 12.39 3.68 7.56
CA CYS A 389 13.51 3.68 6.62
C CYS A 389 14.51 2.54 6.90
N VAL A 390 14.41 1.45 6.13
CA VAL A 390 15.18 0.22 6.33
C VAL A 390 16.09 -0.09 5.15
N ALA A 391 17.07 -0.98 5.33
CA ALA A 391 17.96 -1.39 4.25
C ALA A 391 17.17 -1.99 3.08
N ASN A 392 17.47 -1.56 1.85
CA ASN A 392 16.91 -2.16 0.66
C ASN A 392 17.74 -3.41 0.29
N PRO A 393 17.20 -4.63 0.38
CA PRO A 393 17.93 -5.85 0.05
C PRO A 393 18.22 -6.00 -1.45
N TYR A 394 17.52 -5.24 -2.29
CA TYR A 394 17.71 -5.18 -3.73
C TYR A 394 18.58 -4.01 -4.17
N TYR A 395 19.03 -3.17 -3.21
CA TYR A 395 19.94 -2.11 -3.56
C TYR A 395 21.25 -2.71 -4.01
N ASP A 396 21.52 -2.54 -5.30
CA ASP A 396 22.82 -2.84 -5.85
C ASP A 396 23.65 -1.54 -5.83
N PRO A 397 24.71 -1.46 -5.00
CA PRO A 397 25.64 -0.33 -5.06
C PRO A 397 26.30 -0.20 -6.44
N GLU A 398 26.21 -1.23 -7.28
CA GLU A 398 26.71 -1.33 -8.65
C GLU A 398 25.66 -0.87 -9.70
N GLU A 399 24.40 -0.60 -9.33
CA GLU A 399 23.38 -0.07 -10.24
C GLU A 399 23.79 1.36 -10.66
N GLY A 400 23.98 1.57 -11.96
CA GLY A 400 24.55 2.80 -12.52
C GLY A 400 26.09 2.94 -12.42
N CYS A 401 26.78 1.89 -11.98
CA CYS A 401 28.24 1.80 -11.93
C CYS A 401 28.74 0.94 -13.09
N GLU A 402 28.79 1.54 -14.27
CA GLU A 402 29.33 0.91 -15.47
C GLU A 402 30.78 1.29 -15.65
N ASP A 403 31.59 0.34 -16.12
CA ASP A 403 32.91 0.66 -16.62
C ASP A 403 32.77 1.25 -18.01
N ILE A 404 33.33 2.45 -18.23
CA ILE A 404 33.33 3.10 -19.55
C ILE A 404 33.99 2.20 -20.60
N ASN A 405 34.99 1.41 -20.18
CA ASN A 405 35.60 0.37 -20.98
C ASN A 405 35.85 -0.87 -20.13
N ASP A 406 34.85 -1.74 -20.05
CA ASP A 406 34.84 -2.98 -19.28
C ASP A 406 36.05 -3.90 -19.60
N HIS A 407 36.45 -4.03 -20.87
CA HIS A 407 37.63 -4.82 -21.23
C HIS A 407 38.92 -4.21 -20.64
N TYR A 408 39.11 -2.90 -20.76
CA TYR A 408 40.25 -2.19 -20.18
C TYR A 408 40.28 -2.31 -18.65
N CYS A 409 39.12 -2.20 -18.00
CA CYS A 409 39.01 -2.27 -16.54
C CYS A 409 39.22 -3.68 -15.99
N ARG A 410 38.93 -4.74 -16.77
CA ARG A 410 39.12 -6.14 -16.38
C ARG A 410 40.53 -6.67 -16.61
N GLU A 411 41.08 -6.46 -17.80
CA GLU A 411 42.23 -7.25 -18.28
C GLU A 411 43.60 -6.59 -18.05
N LYS A 412 43.64 -5.26 -17.80
CA LYS A 412 44.92 -4.51 -17.73
C LYS A 412 45.61 -4.49 -16.36
N TYR A 413 44.91 -4.84 -15.29
CA TYR A 413 45.34 -4.44 -13.94
C TYR A 413 45.40 -5.62 -12.96
N SER A 414 46.58 -5.81 -12.37
CA SER A 414 46.77 -6.75 -11.26
C SER A 414 46.03 -6.28 -9.99
N PRO A 415 45.74 -7.17 -9.01
CA PRO A 415 45.15 -6.77 -7.73
C PRO A 415 45.93 -5.68 -6.99
N SER A 416 47.27 -5.72 -7.05
CA SER A 416 48.15 -4.71 -6.44
C SER A 416 47.99 -3.35 -7.12
N THR A 417 47.84 -3.36 -8.44
CA THR A 417 47.61 -2.16 -9.25
C THR A 417 46.22 -1.60 -8.96
N MET A 418 45.21 -2.47 -8.90
CA MET A 418 43.82 -2.09 -8.64
C MET A 418 43.67 -1.37 -7.28
N LYS A 419 44.44 -1.78 -6.26
CA LYS A 419 44.53 -1.08 -4.97
C LYS A 419 44.87 0.41 -5.10
N ILE A 420 45.82 0.74 -5.97
CA ILE A 420 46.35 2.10 -6.13
C ILE A 420 45.41 2.93 -7.00
N PHE A 421 44.97 2.35 -8.11
CA PHE A 421 44.15 3.06 -9.10
C PHE A 421 42.73 3.31 -8.59
N CYS A 422 42.11 2.35 -7.90
CA CYS A 422 40.76 2.52 -7.35
C CYS A 422 40.66 3.48 -6.17
N ALA A 423 41.80 3.90 -5.60
CA ALA A 423 41.83 4.99 -4.64
C ALA A 423 41.68 6.38 -5.33
N ARG A 424 41.86 6.47 -6.65
CA ARG A 424 41.74 7.72 -7.42
C ARG A 424 40.31 7.88 -7.94
N LYS A 425 39.66 8.99 -7.60
CA LYS A 425 38.27 9.29 -8.02
C LYS A 425 38.07 9.24 -9.55
N SER A 426 39.03 9.75 -10.32
CA SER A 426 38.97 9.75 -11.79
C SER A 426 39.00 8.34 -12.37
N PHE A 427 39.89 7.48 -11.86
CA PHE A 427 39.95 6.09 -12.30
C PHE A 427 38.74 5.28 -11.83
N ALA A 428 38.29 5.49 -10.59
CA ALA A 428 37.08 4.86 -10.07
C ALA A 428 35.79 5.31 -10.76
N ALA A 429 35.81 6.43 -11.49
CA ALA A 429 34.70 6.83 -12.36
C ALA A 429 34.73 6.11 -13.73
N ILE A 430 35.92 5.80 -14.25
CA ILE A 430 36.10 5.07 -15.53
C ILE A 430 35.90 3.56 -15.34
N CYS A 431 36.49 3.00 -14.28
CA CYS A 431 36.46 1.58 -13.93
C CYS A 431 35.64 1.33 -12.65
N CYS A 432 34.44 1.90 -12.61
CA CYS A 432 33.58 1.90 -11.44
C CYS A 432 33.28 0.49 -10.92
N ARG A 433 32.87 -0.43 -11.79
CA ARG A 433 32.47 -1.80 -11.43
C ARG A 433 33.66 -2.58 -10.90
N GLN A 434 34.80 -2.52 -11.60
CA GLN A 434 36.00 -3.26 -11.18
C GLN A 434 36.63 -2.71 -9.91
N CYS A 435 36.60 -1.40 -9.72
CA CYS A 435 37.05 -0.81 -8.47
C CYS A 435 36.18 -1.17 -7.28
N LYS A 436 34.86 -1.21 -7.46
CA LYS A 436 33.95 -1.64 -6.40
C LYS A 436 34.11 -3.13 -6.07
N LYS A 437 34.20 -4.03 -7.05
CA LYS A 437 34.47 -5.46 -6.81
C LYS A 437 35.76 -5.69 -6.05
N TYR A 438 36.83 -4.97 -6.43
CA TYR A 438 38.09 -5.03 -5.72
C TYR A 438 37.95 -4.55 -4.26
N ASN A 439 37.31 -3.41 -4.03
CA ASN A 439 37.11 -2.86 -2.69
C ASN A 439 36.25 -3.77 -1.80
N GLN A 440 35.22 -4.41 -2.37
CA GLN A 440 34.37 -5.38 -1.67
C GLN A 440 35.18 -6.62 -1.26
N TYR A 441 35.99 -7.18 -2.18
CA TYR A 441 36.89 -8.29 -1.88
C TYR A 441 37.86 -7.97 -0.72
N ILE A 442 38.40 -6.75 -0.71
CA ILE A 442 39.27 -6.30 0.39
C ILE A 442 38.50 -6.18 1.70
N TYR A 443 37.31 -5.58 1.68
CA TYR A 443 36.45 -5.46 2.86
C TYR A 443 36.11 -6.82 3.47
N ASP A 444 35.68 -7.79 2.66
CA ASP A 444 35.35 -9.14 3.12
C ASP A 444 36.57 -9.87 3.71
N LYS A 445 37.75 -9.69 3.11
CA LYS A 445 39.02 -10.23 3.64
C LYS A 445 39.37 -9.63 5.01
N TYR A 446 39.14 -8.33 5.22
CA TYR A 446 39.33 -7.69 6.52
C TYR A 446 38.31 -8.14 7.55
N ARG A 447 37.03 -8.24 7.18
CA ARG A 447 35.96 -8.74 8.05
C ARG A 447 36.22 -10.17 8.51
N ASP A 448 36.68 -11.02 7.61
CA ASP A 448 37.01 -12.41 7.93
C ASP A 448 38.28 -12.52 8.77
N ALA A 449 39.25 -11.64 8.55
CA ALA A 449 40.39 -11.49 9.45
C ALA A 449 39.94 -11.05 10.85
N GLU A 450 39.07 -10.04 10.98
CA GLU A 450 38.53 -9.56 12.26
C GLU A 450 37.74 -10.65 12.99
N LYS A 451 36.91 -11.42 12.29
CA LYS A 451 36.21 -12.60 12.85
C LYS A 451 37.19 -13.66 13.35
N ARG A 452 38.30 -13.89 12.62
CA ARG A 452 39.37 -14.82 13.05
C ARG A 452 40.17 -14.28 14.24
N PHE A 453 40.42 -12.98 14.29
CA PHE A 453 41.07 -12.31 15.42
C PHE A 453 40.20 -12.32 16.68
N ARG A 454 38.89 -12.05 16.57
CA ARG A 454 37.96 -12.17 17.71
C ARG A 454 37.83 -13.60 18.25
N LYS A 455 38.02 -14.62 17.40
CA LYS A 455 38.01 -16.03 17.80
C LYS A 455 39.31 -16.49 18.47
N LYS A 456 40.45 -15.87 18.16
CA LYS A 456 41.72 -16.12 18.85
C LYS A 456 41.83 -15.14 20.03
N LYS A 457 41.53 -15.58 21.26
CA LYS A 457 41.72 -14.78 22.50
C LYS A 457 43.19 -14.35 22.67
N VAL A 458 43.63 -13.32 21.97
CA VAL A 458 44.94 -12.69 22.13
C VAL A 458 44.74 -11.41 22.94
N PRO A 459 45.41 -11.23 24.09
CA PRO A 459 45.25 -10.02 24.90
C PRO A 459 45.79 -8.79 24.14
N PRO A 460 45.19 -7.60 24.33
CA PRO A 460 45.49 -6.44 23.50
C PRO A 460 46.87 -5.87 23.86
N ARG A 461 47.85 -6.03 22.98
CA ARG A 461 48.99 -5.11 22.89
C ARG A 461 48.97 -4.42 21.52
N MET A 462 48.71 -3.12 21.60
CA MET A 462 48.89 -2.08 20.56
C MET A 462 48.34 -2.40 19.17
N ILE A 463 47.04 -2.15 18.97
CA ILE A 463 46.52 -1.81 17.63
C ILE A 463 46.55 -0.29 17.53
N LYS A 464 47.45 0.25 16.69
CA LYS A 464 47.40 1.67 16.30
C LYS A 464 46.05 1.93 15.60
N PRO A 465 45.39 3.07 15.84
CA PRO A 465 44.11 3.37 15.22
C PRO A 465 44.19 3.35 13.69
N VAL A 466 43.08 2.93 13.10
CA VAL A 466 42.75 3.05 11.67
C VAL A 466 43.11 4.47 11.19
N PRO A 467 43.78 4.67 10.05
CA PRO A 467 43.86 5.98 9.44
C PRO A 467 42.42 6.41 9.13
N THR A 468 41.90 7.37 9.87
CA THR A 468 40.72 8.10 9.46
C THR A 468 41.06 8.73 8.11
N TYR A 469 40.33 8.35 7.06
CA TYR A 469 40.30 9.15 5.85
C TYR A 469 39.67 10.48 6.23
N ARG A 470 40.50 11.46 6.61
CA ARG A 470 40.10 12.86 6.53
C ARG A 470 39.81 13.13 5.06
N VAL A 471 38.56 13.44 4.75
CA VAL A 471 38.27 14.24 3.57
C VAL A 471 38.92 15.59 3.86
N ALA A 472 40.09 15.82 3.27
CA ALA A 472 40.64 17.17 3.22
C ALA A 472 39.73 17.96 2.27
N ASP A 473 38.93 18.84 2.84
CA ASP A 473 38.66 20.11 2.18
C ASP A 473 40.01 20.81 1.99
N ASP A 474 40.36 21.12 0.76
CA ASP A 474 41.20 22.27 0.45
C ASP A 474 40.92 22.73 -0.97
N ASN A 475 40.43 23.97 -1.05
CA ASN A 475 40.55 24.82 -2.21
C ASN A 475 42.01 24.89 -2.63
N LEU A 476 42.33 24.53 -3.88
CA LEU A 476 43.49 25.08 -4.59
C LEU A 476 43.24 25.13 -6.09
N THR A 477 43.13 26.39 -6.52
CA THR A 477 43.29 27.01 -7.82
C THR A 477 44.11 26.27 -8.89
N ASN A 478 43.54 26.34 -10.09
CA ASN A 478 44.17 26.60 -11.40
C ASN A 478 45.02 25.56 -12.15
N THR A 479 44.80 25.65 -13.47
CA THR A 479 45.71 25.48 -14.62
C THR A 479 46.01 24.08 -15.16
N THR A 480 45.33 23.80 -16.30
CA THR A 480 45.85 23.35 -17.62
C THR A 480 46.69 22.08 -17.76
N PHE A 481 46.45 21.42 -18.90
CA PHE A 481 47.14 20.29 -19.56
C PHE A 481 46.49 18.91 -19.31
N PHE A 482 46.11 18.10 -20.31
CA PHE A 482 46.36 18.09 -21.76
C PHE A 482 45.19 17.40 -22.48
N ASN A 483 44.90 17.88 -23.70
CA ASN A 483 44.16 17.18 -24.75
C ASN A 483 44.94 15.95 -25.24
N GLU A 484 44.20 15.08 -25.95
CA GLU A 484 44.60 13.97 -26.82
C GLU A 484 44.33 12.54 -26.28
N PHE A 485 43.46 11.88 -27.05
CA PHE A 485 42.99 10.48 -27.09
C PHE A 485 41.70 10.12 -26.35
#